data_AF-A0A3M7TPI3-F1
#
_entry.id   AF-A0A3M7TPI3-F1
#
_cell.length_a   1.000
_cell.length_b   1.000
_cell.length_c   1.000
_cell.angle_alpha   90.00
_cell.angle_beta   90.00
_cell.angle_gamma   90.00
#
_symmetry.space_group_name_H-M   'P 1'
#
loop_
_entity.id
_entity.type
_entity.pdbx_description
1 polymer ?
#
loop_
_entity_poly.entity_id
_entity_poly.type
_entity_poly.pdbx_seq_one_letter_code
_entity_poly.pdbx_strand_id
1 'polypeptide(L)'
;MKKKVFLSGIVSAVLVQLVAFVMGEARQGYEISGYIGVGLLVLAGLLFATLIATRRDVMHNAAPEDRESQRSMQRIGVYGMLIGLPHFMYAFGYFLFTQ
;
A
#
# COMPACT_ATOMS: atom_id res chain seq x y z
N MET A 1 -11.59 -5.49 15.11
CA MET A 1 -12.17 -4.33 14.39
C MET A 1 -11.30 -3.70 13.29
N LYS A 2 -9.99 -4.00 13.14
CA LYS A 2 -9.07 -3.21 12.30
C LYS A 2 -9.02 -3.57 10.78
N LYS A 3 -9.25 -4.83 10.39
CA LYS A 3 -9.17 -5.26 8.98
C LYS A 3 -10.29 -4.72 8.10
N LYS A 4 -11.53 -4.63 8.63
CA LYS A 4 -12.71 -4.17 7.88
C LYS A 4 -12.60 -2.70 7.48
N VAL A 5 -12.08 -1.85 8.36
CA VAL A 5 -11.90 -0.39 8.11
C VAL A 5 -10.81 -0.13 7.08
N PHE A 6 -9.71 -0.87 7.14
CA PHE A 6 -8.64 -0.77 6.13
C PHE A 6 -9.14 -1.21 4.75
N LEU A 7 -9.86 -2.34 4.69
CA LEU A 7 -10.42 -2.84 3.44
C LEU A 7 -11.46 -1.86 2.87
N SER A 8 -12.32 -1.28 3.71
CA SER A 8 -13.30 -0.28 3.24
C SER A 8 -12.62 0.97 2.68
N GLY A 9 -11.50 1.42 3.27
CA GLY A 9 -10.73 2.54 2.74
C GLY A 9 -10.17 2.28 1.33
N ILE A 10 -9.60 1.09 1.10
CA ILE A 10 -9.10 0.70 -0.23
C ILE A 10 -10.25 0.62 -1.23
N VAL A 11 -11.35 -0.05 -0.87
CA VAL A 11 -12.52 -0.18 -1.74
C VAL A 11 -13.09 1.19 -2.10
N SER A 12 -13.23 2.09 -1.13
CA SER A 12 -13.69 3.47 -1.38
C SER A 12 -12.75 4.22 -2.32
N ALA A 13 -11.43 4.12 -2.14
CA ALA A 13 -10.47 4.81 -3.00
C ALA A 13 -10.54 4.30 -4.46
N VAL A 14 -10.68 2.98 -4.65
CA VAL A 14 -10.86 2.37 -5.99
C VAL A 14 -12.18 2.80 -6.62
N LEU A 15 -13.28 2.88 -5.85
CA LEU A 15 -14.57 3.36 -6.34
C LEU A 15 -14.49 4.84 -6.77
N VAL A 16 -13.85 5.70 -5.99
CA VAL A 16 -13.66 7.12 -6.36
C VAL A 16 -12.83 7.23 -7.64
N GLN A 17 -11.78 6.43 -7.77
CA GLN A 17 -10.96 6.38 -8.99
C GLN A 17 -11.81 6.00 -10.22
N LEU A 18 -12.67 4.98 -10.12
CA LEU A 18 -13.55 4.57 -11.21
C LEU A 18 -14.56 5.65 -11.57
N VAL A 19 -15.16 6.31 -10.59
CA VAL A 19 -16.11 7.41 -10.81
C VAL A 19 -15.43 8.57 -11.54
N ALA A 20 -14.23 8.98 -11.11
CA ALA A 20 -13.47 10.05 -11.76
C ALA A 20 -13.17 9.75 -13.23
N PHE A 21 -12.83 8.49 -13.57
CA PHE A 21 -12.66 8.07 -14.96
C PHE A 21 -13.95 8.15 -15.78
N VAL A 22 -15.08 7.70 -15.20
CA VAL A 22 -16.39 7.73 -15.89
C VAL A 22 -16.87 9.17 -16.12
N MET A 23 -16.56 10.10 -15.22
CA MET A 23 -16.93 11.51 -15.33
C MET A 23 -16.03 12.30 -16.31
N GLY A 24 -15.07 11.65 -16.97
CA GLY A 24 -14.16 12.31 -17.91
C GLY A 24 -13.05 13.11 -17.25
N GLU A 25 -12.93 13.06 -15.92
CA GLU A 25 -11.86 13.70 -15.15
C GLU A 25 -10.64 12.77 -15.07
N ALA A 26 -10.11 12.40 -16.25
CA ALA A 26 -9.02 11.43 -16.37
C ALA A 26 -7.83 11.80 -15.47
N ARG A 27 -7.44 13.09 -15.45
CA ARG A 27 -6.38 13.61 -14.58
C ARG A 27 -6.64 13.25 -13.10
N GLN A 28 -7.84 13.51 -12.59
CA GLN A 28 -8.18 13.23 -11.19
C GLN A 28 -8.15 11.72 -10.91
N GLY A 29 -8.58 10.89 -11.86
CA GLY A 29 -8.46 9.43 -11.77
C GLY A 29 -7.00 8.95 -11.64
N TYR A 30 -6.08 9.56 -12.39
CA TYR A 30 -4.65 9.28 -12.26
C TYR A 30 -4.04 9.81 -10.95
N GLU A 31 -4.47 10.98 -10.47
CA GLU A 31 -4.03 11.53 -9.16
C GLU A 31 -4.42 10.59 -8.02
N ILE A 32 -5.67 10.12 -8.00
CA ILE A 32 -6.17 9.15 -7.00
C ILE A 32 -5.38 7.84 -7.08
N SER A 33 -5.14 7.32 -8.29
CA SER A 33 -4.28 6.14 -8.49
C SER A 33 -2.88 6.37 -7.90
N GLY A 34 -2.30 7.55 -8.12
CA GLY A 34 -0.99 7.92 -7.58
C GLY A 34 -0.97 7.91 -6.06
N TYR A 35 -1.97 8.51 -5.40
CA TYR A 35 -2.09 8.50 -3.95
C TYR A 35 -2.23 7.10 -3.37
N ILE A 36 -3.04 6.23 -4.01
CA ILE A 36 -3.15 4.82 -3.62
C ILE A 36 -1.79 4.12 -3.74
N GLY A 37 -1.10 4.33 -4.88
CA GLY A 37 0.19 3.74 -5.15
C GLY A 37 1.25 4.11 -4.11
N VAL A 38 1.46 5.41 -3.91
CA VAL A 38 2.43 5.94 -2.94
C VAL A 38 2.07 5.50 -1.52
N GLY A 39 0.81 5.63 -1.12
CA GLY A 39 0.36 5.27 0.22
C GLY A 39 0.63 3.80 0.56
N LEU A 40 0.35 2.88 -0.37
CA LEU A 40 0.58 1.46 -0.17
C LEU A 40 2.07 1.09 -0.18
N LEU A 41 2.89 1.73 -1.02
CA LEU A 41 4.33 1.51 -1.05
C LEU A 41 5.00 2.01 0.23
N VAL A 42 4.61 3.18 0.73
CA VAL A 42 5.11 3.72 2.01
C VAL A 42 4.71 2.80 3.17
N LEU A 43 3.44 2.37 3.22
CA LEU A 43 2.98 1.44 4.25
C LEU A 43 3.75 0.12 4.20
N ALA A 44 3.97 -0.45 3.01
CA ALA A 44 4.76 -1.66 2.85
C ALA A 44 6.20 -1.46 3.34
N GLY A 45 6.85 -0.35 2.96
CA GLY A 45 8.18 0.01 3.43
C GLY A 45 8.27 0.08 4.96
N LEU A 46 7.29 0.71 5.62
CA LEU A 46 7.22 0.77 7.08
C LEU A 46 7.03 -0.62 7.72
N LEU A 47 6.20 -1.48 7.13
CA LEU A 47 6.01 -2.86 7.59
C LEU A 47 7.29 -3.71 7.45
N PHE A 48 8.05 -3.53 6.38
CA PHE A 48 9.32 -4.22 6.22
C PHE A 48 10.41 -3.65 7.14
N ALA A 49 10.49 -2.33 7.30
CA ALA A 49 11.43 -1.68 8.20
C ALA A 49 11.21 -2.12 9.65
N THR A 50 9.95 -2.19 10.09
CA THR A 50 9.59 -2.72 11.41
C THR A 50 10.00 -4.18 11.54
N LEU A 51 9.65 -5.06 10.59
CA LEU A 51 10.09 -6.48 10.61
C LEU A 51 11.62 -6.64 10.70
N ILE A 52 12.40 -5.80 10.03
CA ILE A 52 13.87 -5.83 10.09
C ILE A 52 14.35 -5.36 11.46
N ALA A 53 13.76 -4.29 12.01
CA ALA A 53 14.10 -3.78 13.34
C ALA A 53 13.80 -4.82 14.43
N THR A 54 12.61 -5.45 14.42
CA THR A 54 12.27 -6.46 15.43
C THR A 54 13.16 -7.69 15.34
N ARG A 55 13.60 -8.09 14.13
CA ARG A 55 14.58 -9.19 13.99
C ARG A 55 15.93 -8.87 14.62
N ARG A 56 16.38 -7.60 14.59
CA ARG A 56 17.60 -7.16 15.27
C ARG A 56 17.43 -7.20 16.79
N ASP A 57 16.28 -6.76 17.30
CA ASP A 57 16.01 -6.74 18.75
C ASP A 57 15.84 -8.14 19.33
N VAL A 58 15.19 -9.07 18.62
CA VAL A 58 15.01 -10.47 19.06
C VAL A 58 16.35 -11.23 19.11
N MET A 59 17.35 -10.85 18.29
CA MET A 59 18.70 -11.40 18.45
C MET A 59 19.40 -10.94 19.73
N HIS A 60 18.98 -9.82 20.33
CA HIS A 60 19.58 -9.27 21.54
C HIS A 60 18.79 -9.56 22.82
N ASN A 61 17.46 -9.62 22.76
CA ASN A 61 16.59 -9.82 23.93
C ASN A 61 15.59 -10.96 23.63
N ALA A 62 15.80 -12.10 24.29
CA ALA A 62 15.22 -13.41 24.01
C ALA A 62 13.70 -13.56 24.28
N ALA A 63 12.85 -12.76 23.62
CA ALA A 63 11.42 -13.03 23.52
C ALA A 63 11.09 -13.51 22.10
N PRO A 64 10.66 -14.77 21.90
CA PRO A 64 10.27 -15.26 20.60
C PRO A 64 8.99 -14.54 20.15
N GLU A 65 9.13 -13.62 19.22
CA GLU A 65 8.00 -12.97 18.59
C GLU A 65 7.18 -14.01 17.80
N ASP A 66 5.85 -13.89 17.83
CA ASP A 66 4.95 -14.83 17.19
C ASP A 66 5.20 -14.88 15.66
N ARG A 67 5.68 -16.03 15.19
CA ARG A 67 5.96 -16.29 13.77
C ARG A 67 4.74 -16.06 12.90
N GLU A 68 3.53 -16.24 13.43
CA GLU A 68 2.29 -15.98 12.72
C GLU A 68 2.09 -14.48 12.47
N SER A 69 2.36 -13.64 13.48
CA SER A 69 2.31 -12.18 13.36
C SER A 69 3.30 -11.66 12.31
N GLN A 70 4.55 -12.14 12.33
CA GLN A 70 5.56 -11.76 11.34
C GLN A 70 5.14 -12.15 9.91
N ARG A 71 4.62 -13.37 9.72
CA ARG A 71 4.09 -13.82 8.42
C ARG A 71 2.91 -12.98 7.96
N SER A 72 2.02 -12.58 8.87
CA SER A 72 0.89 -11.71 8.56
C SER A 72 1.35 -10.32 8.12
N MET A 73 2.29 -9.69 8.84
CA MET A 73 2.85 -8.39 8.47
C MET A 73 3.56 -8.45 7.12
N GLN A 74 4.37 -9.49 6.89
CA GLN A 74 5.05 -9.70 5.61
C GLN A 74 4.04 -9.85 4.47
N ARG A 75 2.96 -10.62 4.67
CA ARG A 75 1.91 -10.80 3.67
C ARG A 75 1.19 -9.50 3.35
N ILE A 76 0.87 -8.68 4.36
CA ILE A 76 0.25 -7.36 4.16
C ILE A 76 1.21 -6.44 3.40
N GLY A 77 2.49 -6.43 3.74
CA GLY A 77 3.52 -5.66 3.02
C GLY A 77 3.63 -6.07 1.55
N VAL A 78 3.67 -7.39 1.27
CA VAL A 78 3.71 -7.91 -0.11
C VAL A 78 2.45 -7.53 -0.90
N TYR A 79 1.26 -7.70 -0.32
CA TYR A 79 0.02 -7.28 -0.99
C TYR A 79 -0.05 -5.77 -1.20
N GLY A 80 0.43 -4.98 -0.25
CA GLY A 80 0.57 -3.53 -0.40
C GLY A 80 1.45 -3.18 -1.60
N MET A 81 2.60 -3.83 -1.77
CA MET A 81 3.45 -3.62 -2.95
C MET A 81 2.81 -4.08 -4.25
N LEU A 82 2.17 -5.25 -4.27
CA LEU A 82 1.54 -5.80 -5.48
C LEU A 82 0.41 -4.91 -6.01
N ILE A 83 -0.30 -4.20 -5.12
CA ILE A 83 -1.35 -3.26 -5.51
C ILE A 83 -0.77 -1.85 -5.72
N GLY A 84 0.16 -1.43 -4.86
CA GLY A 84 0.72 -0.09 -4.88
C GLY A 84 1.63 0.18 -6.08
N LEU A 85 2.45 -0.78 -6.47
CA LEU A 85 3.40 -0.61 -7.57
C LEU A 85 2.69 -0.37 -8.93
N PRO A 86 1.68 -1.16 -9.34
CA PRO A 86 0.93 -0.88 -10.57
C PRO A 86 0.22 0.48 -10.52
N HIS A 87 -0.40 0.84 -9.40
CA HIS A 87 -1.08 2.13 -9.24
C HIS A 87 -0.13 3.31 -9.36
N PHE A 88 1.05 3.20 -8.75
CA PHE A 88 2.12 4.19 -8.87
C PHE A 88 2.63 4.29 -10.31
N MET A 89 2.99 3.16 -10.94
CA MET A 89 3.49 3.16 -12.31
C MET A 89 2.48 3.72 -13.31
N TYR A 90 1.19 3.40 -13.11
CA TYR A 90 0.11 3.89 -13.96
C TYR A 90 -0.05 5.41 -13.86
N ALA A 91 -0.09 5.95 -12.63
CA ALA A 91 -0.15 7.40 -12.42
C ALA A 91 1.12 8.11 -12.88
N PHE A 92 2.28 7.57 -12.55
CA PHE A 92 3.58 8.12 -12.93
C PHE A 92 3.75 8.17 -14.45
N GLY A 93 3.39 7.10 -15.16
CA GLY A 93 3.41 7.06 -16.62
C GLY A 93 2.54 8.14 -17.23
N TYR A 94 1.30 8.30 -16.77
CA TYR A 94 0.43 9.40 -17.23
C TYR A 94 1.12 10.76 -17.07
N PHE A 95 1.58 11.11 -15.87
CA PHE A 95 2.21 12.41 -15.63
C PHE A 95 3.54 12.61 -16.34
N LEU A 96 4.26 11.54 -16.67
CA LEU A 96 5.51 11.62 -17.44
C LEU A 96 5.25 11.92 -18.93
N PHE A 97 4.14 11.44 -19.48
CA PHE A 97 3.83 11.55 -20.92
C PHE A 97 2.80 12.65 -21.26
N THR A 98 2.13 13.23 -20.26
CA THR A 98 1.14 14.31 -20.46
C THR A 98 1.56 15.68 -19.93
N GLN A 99 2.77 15.80 -19.38
CA GLN A 99 3.43 17.09 -19.14
C GLN A 99 4.25 17.49 -20.38
#